data_AF-H9GPR0-F1
#
_entry.id   AF-H9GPR0-F1
#
_cell.length_a   1.000
_cell.length_b   1.000
_cell.length_c   1.000
_cell.angle_alpha   90.00
_cell.angle_beta   90.00
_cell.angle_gamma   90.00
#
_symmetry.space_group_name_H-M   'P 1'
#
loop_
_entity.id
_entity.type
_entity.pdbx_description
1 polymer ?
#
loop_
_entity_poly.entity_id
_entity_poly.type
_entity_poly.pdbx_seq_one_letter_code
_entity_poly.pdbx_strand_id
1 'polypeptide(L)'
;MVCRLGLGGAGAPLLLLLLLAGPGAGRKPPKRKCPLGCTCTKDTALCERVKEIPPDLPQHLVSLSLIRSGFTVILEGSFQQVPSLQLLLITYNSLELIGDDAFAGLVHLEYLFIEQNRLEMISKNAFRGLKNLLHLNLANNNLQTLPRHLFRGLDSLTSVDLRGNAFHCDCKLKWLVEWLSQTNALVEPIECRSPPELNRTSLSELRLGEFDCITTDLVLFDTLPEQSLSVETFTYNGEQNLVVAQPFTGRCSFLEWDHVAGKFRNYAYINGSSTVVCKPLVIEGELFVIVAQLFKGSHIYKRHEATGQFLHMQVIESSRMRKPNDIEVFRVEGDWYFIMADSSKAGSTTLYRWNGHGFYSHQSLHPWYRDTDAEFLEIAGKAHLILASSSQRPVIYQWNKKEFVRRTDIPDMDDVYAVKHFKVKEDVYICLTRFLGDSKVMHWDGSMFRDVQQMPSRGSMVFQPLTIGGYRYAFLGNDYSFSKVYRYDPITGLFQHFQELNTQAPRSFAHLSVDQRDFLIASSFKGKTHIYQHVIIDQSA
;
A
#
# COMPACT_ATOMS: atom_id res chain seq x y z
N MET A 1 -29.50 -44.57 -24.48
CA MET A 1 -29.96 -45.80 -25.16
C MET A 1 -30.67 -46.66 -24.12
N VAL A 2 -31.76 -47.30 -24.54
CA VAL A 2 -32.89 -47.86 -23.78
C VAL A 2 -32.56 -49.15 -23.01
N CYS A 3 -33.23 -49.37 -21.86
CA CYS A 3 -33.97 -50.60 -21.41
C CYS A 3 -34.06 -50.64 -19.86
N ARG A 4 -35.22 -50.56 -19.18
CA ARG A 4 -36.33 -51.55 -19.00
C ARG A 4 -35.80 -52.92 -18.52
N LEU A 5 -36.34 -53.67 -17.54
CA LEU A 5 -37.65 -53.93 -16.90
C LEU A 5 -37.35 -54.45 -15.47
N GLY A 6 -38.22 -54.62 -14.46
CA GLY A 6 -39.69 -54.69 -14.34
C GLY A 6 -40.09 -55.87 -13.42
N LEU A 7 -41.24 -55.71 -12.75
CA LEU A 7 -42.12 -56.72 -12.10
C LEU A 7 -41.69 -57.32 -10.72
N GLY A 8 -42.60 -57.53 -9.74
CA GLY A 8 -44.05 -57.29 -9.68
C GLY A 8 -44.73 -57.90 -8.43
N GLY A 9 -45.97 -57.45 -8.15
CA GLY A 9 -47.08 -58.13 -7.41
C GLY A 9 -47.00 -58.27 -5.87
N ALA A 10 -47.82 -57.59 -5.04
CA ALA A 10 -49.28 -57.67 -4.79
C ALA A 10 -49.71 -58.75 -3.74
N GLY A 11 -50.34 -58.30 -2.64
CA GLY A 11 -51.04 -59.14 -1.64
C GLY A 11 -51.43 -58.34 -0.37
N ALA A 12 -52.74 -58.25 -0.09
CA ALA A 12 -53.39 -57.38 0.91
C ALA A 12 -53.63 -58.08 2.29
N PRO A 13 -54.58 -57.65 3.16
CA PRO A 13 -54.42 -56.71 4.27
C PRO A 13 -54.81 -57.30 5.67
N LEU A 14 -54.91 -56.42 6.69
CA LEU A 14 -55.75 -56.53 7.91
C LEU A 14 -55.26 -57.38 9.11
N LEU A 15 -54.95 -56.76 10.26
CA LEU A 15 -55.80 -56.78 11.48
C LEU A 15 -55.12 -56.10 12.67
N LEU A 16 -55.90 -55.27 13.36
CA LEU A 16 -55.63 -54.66 14.66
C LEU A 16 -55.98 -55.67 15.77
N LEU A 17 -55.08 -55.92 16.73
CA LEU A 17 -55.44 -56.57 18.01
C LEU A 17 -54.74 -55.86 19.18
N LEU A 18 -55.58 -55.27 20.04
CA LEU A 18 -55.25 -54.76 21.37
C LEU A 18 -54.97 -55.90 22.35
N LEU A 19 -53.91 -55.80 23.15
CA LEU A 19 -53.83 -56.48 24.46
C LEU A 19 -53.10 -55.62 25.52
N LEU A 20 -53.91 -55.19 26.49
CA LEU A 20 -53.70 -55.15 27.95
C LEU A 20 -52.59 -54.28 28.58
N ALA A 21 -53.06 -53.38 29.45
CA ALA A 21 -52.29 -52.60 30.40
C ALA A 21 -51.72 -53.44 31.56
N GLY A 22 -50.53 -53.06 32.03
CA GLY A 22 -50.02 -53.38 33.36
C GLY A 22 -49.31 -52.14 33.94
N PRO A 23 -49.56 -51.75 35.21
CA PRO A 23 -48.94 -50.57 35.80
C PRO A 23 -47.54 -50.95 36.30
N GLY A 24 -46.51 -50.56 35.55
CA GLY A 24 -45.13 -50.92 35.84
C GLY A 24 -44.21 -49.70 35.85
N ALA A 25 -44.04 -49.13 37.04
CA ALA A 25 -42.95 -48.25 37.46
C ALA A 25 -42.52 -47.15 36.48
N GLY A 26 -42.87 -45.90 36.80
CA GLY A 26 -42.20 -44.73 36.23
C GLY A 26 -40.68 -44.90 36.35
N ARG A 27 -40.02 -45.19 35.23
CA ARG A 27 -38.57 -45.08 35.12
C ARG A 27 -38.24 -43.61 35.35
N LYS A 28 -37.78 -43.28 36.56
CA LYS A 28 -37.09 -42.01 36.80
C LYS A 28 -36.02 -41.89 35.70
N PRO A 29 -35.92 -40.75 35.00
CA PRO A 29 -34.87 -40.55 34.00
C PRO A 29 -33.52 -40.89 34.66
N PRO A 30 -32.61 -41.58 33.96
CA PRO A 30 -31.32 -41.92 34.53
C PRO A 30 -30.69 -40.63 35.05
N LYS A 31 -30.35 -40.59 36.35
CA LYS A 31 -29.55 -39.50 36.91
C LYS A 31 -28.27 -39.45 36.06
N ARG A 32 -28.17 -38.48 35.16
CA ARG A 32 -26.95 -38.27 34.38
C ARG A 32 -25.83 -38.10 35.39
N LYS A 33 -24.84 -39.00 35.31
CA LYS A 33 -23.73 -39.01 36.25
C LYS A 33 -22.86 -37.79 35.98
N CYS A 34 -22.26 -37.23 37.02
CA CYS A 34 -21.29 -36.17 36.86
C CYS A 34 -20.13 -36.69 35.97
N PRO A 35 -19.64 -35.88 35.01
CA PRO A 35 -18.57 -36.32 34.11
C PRO A 35 -17.28 -36.68 34.85
N LEU A 36 -16.45 -37.53 34.24
CA LEU A 36 -15.14 -37.89 34.78
C LEU A 36 -14.23 -36.65 34.84
N GLY A 37 -13.60 -36.42 35.99
CA GLY A 37 -12.81 -35.22 36.24
C GLY A 37 -13.62 -34.01 36.73
N CYS A 38 -14.93 -34.19 36.95
CA CYS A 38 -15.80 -33.17 37.52
C CYS A 38 -16.39 -33.58 38.86
N THR A 39 -16.62 -32.59 39.71
CA THR A 39 -17.39 -32.68 40.95
C THR A 39 -18.64 -31.84 40.81
N CYS A 40 -19.81 -32.46 40.85
CA CYS A 40 -21.09 -31.80 40.61
C CYS A 40 -21.92 -31.74 41.90
N THR A 41 -22.56 -30.60 42.14
CA THR A 41 -23.62 -30.42 43.13
C THR A 41 -24.99 -30.41 42.44
N LYS A 42 -26.01 -29.83 43.09
CA LYS A 42 -27.35 -29.67 42.50
C LYS A 42 -27.35 -28.70 41.31
N ASP A 43 -26.50 -27.69 41.31
CA ASP A 43 -26.54 -26.54 40.40
C ASP A 43 -25.14 -26.08 39.96
N THR A 44 -24.08 -26.67 40.51
CA THR A 44 -22.70 -26.33 40.17
C THR A 44 -21.92 -27.55 39.69
N ALA A 45 -20.93 -27.31 38.83
CA ALA A 45 -19.93 -28.30 38.46
C ALA A 45 -18.53 -27.69 38.45
N LEU A 46 -17.60 -28.34 39.13
CA LEU A 46 -16.17 -28.02 39.11
C LEU A 46 -15.42 -29.15 38.41
N CYS A 47 -14.84 -28.84 37.26
CA CYS A 47 -14.06 -29.77 36.46
C CYS A 47 -12.57 -29.39 36.53
N GLU A 48 -11.73 -30.31 37.00
CA GLU A 48 -10.28 -30.12 37.11
C GLU A 48 -9.55 -31.15 36.24
N ARG A 49 -8.54 -30.71 35.47
CA ARG A 49 -7.68 -31.59 34.65
C ARG A 49 -8.44 -32.40 33.59
N VAL A 50 -9.52 -31.86 33.05
CA VAL A 50 -10.22 -32.48 31.91
C VAL A 50 -9.48 -32.20 30.60
N LYS A 51 -9.54 -33.12 29.64
CA LYS A 51 -8.87 -32.96 28.33
C LYS A 51 -9.67 -32.09 27.36
N GLU A 52 -10.99 -32.16 27.47
CA GLU A 52 -11.96 -31.46 26.64
C GLU A 52 -13.13 -31.00 27.51
N ILE A 53 -13.95 -30.09 26.98
CA ILE A 53 -15.18 -29.66 27.65
C ILE A 53 -16.13 -30.87 27.69
N PRO A 54 -16.57 -31.36 28.87
CA PRO A 54 -17.34 -32.59 28.94
C PRO A 54 -18.70 -32.46 28.24
N PRO A 55 -19.04 -33.36 27.29
CA PRO A 55 -20.29 -33.26 26.52
C PRO A 55 -21.53 -33.67 27.33
N ASP A 56 -21.34 -34.36 28.46
CA ASP A 56 -22.39 -34.96 29.30
C ASP A 56 -22.72 -34.15 30.57
N LEU A 57 -22.41 -32.84 30.57
CA LEU A 57 -22.73 -31.94 31.67
C LEU A 57 -24.26 -31.91 31.97
N PRO A 58 -24.66 -31.82 33.26
CA PRO A 58 -26.07 -31.71 33.63
C PRO A 58 -26.73 -30.41 33.10
N GLN A 59 -27.87 -30.53 32.42
CA GLN A 59 -28.51 -29.39 31.72
C GLN A 59 -29.02 -28.25 32.61
N HIS A 60 -29.16 -28.51 33.92
CA HIS A 60 -29.69 -27.58 34.90
C HIS A 60 -28.60 -26.84 35.68
N LEU A 61 -27.34 -26.95 35.24
CA LEU A 61 -26.24 -26.22 35.85
C LEU A 61 -26.44 -24.71 35.70
N VAL A 62 -26.20 -24.02 36.81
CA VAL A 62 -26.19 -22.56 36.92
C VAL A 62 -24.76 -22.04 36.92
N SER A 63 -23.82 -22.80 37.50
CA SER A 63 -22.41 -22.44 37.58
C SER A 63 -21.50 -23.57 37.09
N LEU A 64 -20.55 -23.25 36.20
CA LEU A 64 -19.53 -24.18 35.72
C LEU A 64 -18.14 -23.58 35.90
N SER A 65 -17.22 -24.37 36.46
CA SER A 65 -15.81 -24.01 36.60
C SER A 65 -14.91 -25.04 35.94
N LEU A 66 -14.07 -24.61 35.01
CA LEU A 66 -13.08 -25.40 34.28
C LEU A 66 -11.68 -24.93 34.67
N ILE A 67 -10.97 -25.75 35.45
CA ILE A 67 -9.69 -25.37 36.07
C ILE A 67 -8.59 -26.35 35.65
N ARG A 68 -7.38 -25.85 35.34
CA ARG A 68 -6.19 -26.70 35.05
C ARG A 68 -6.42 -27.79 34.01
N SER A 69 -7.23 -27.50 33.01
CA SER A 69 -7.67 -28.38 31.93
C SER A 69 -6.79 -28.22 30.69
N GLY A 70 -6.81 -29.25 29.83
CA GLY A 70 -5.90 -29.39 28.68
C GLY A 70 -6.47 -28.95 27.33
N PHE A 71 -7.68 -28.41 27.28
CA PHE A 71 -8.24 -27.91 26.02
C PHE A 71 -7.61 -26.57 25.64
N THR A 72 -7.29 -26.43 24.36
CA THR A 72 -6.65 -25.23 23.81
C THR A 72 -7.62 -24.37 23.00
N VAL A 73 -8.81 -24.88 22.67
CA VAL A 73 -9.80 -24.19 21.84
C VAL A 73 -11.21 -24.37 22.41
N ILE A 74 -12.02 -23.32 22.36
CA ILE A 74 -13.49 -23.41 22.54
C ILE A 74 -14.13 -23.21 21.18
N LEU A 75 -14.83 -24.25 20.70
CA LEU A 75 -15.51 -24.25 19.39
C LEU A 75 -16.95 -23.76 19.51
N GLU A 76 -17.58 -23.50 18.37
CA GLU A 76 -19.00 -23.13 18.27
C GLU A 76 -19.88 -24.05 19.13
N GLY A 77 -20.72 -23.43 19.96
CA GLY A 77 -21.74 -24.16 20.71
C GLY A 77 -21.20 -25.15 21.76
N SER A 78 -19.96 -25.01 22.21
CA SER A 78 -19.32 -25.92 23.18
C SER A 78 -20.12 -26.10 24.49
N PHE A 79 -21.02 -25.15 24.81
CA PHE A 79 -21.85 -25.15 26.02
C PHE A 79 -23.36 -25.29 25.76
N GLN A 80 -23.78 -25.69 24.55
CA GLN A 80 -25.21 -25.80 24.19
C GLN A 80 -26.02 -26.74 25.09
N GLN A 81 -25.39 -27.72 25.72
CA GLN A 81 -26.05 -28.68 26.62
C GLN A 81 -26.40 -28.09 27.99
N VAL A 82 -25.90 -26.90 28.33
CA VAL A 82 -26.09 -26.24 29.64
C VAL A 82 -26.68 -24.83 29.48
N PRO A 83 -27.88 -24.69 28.88
CA PRO A 83 -28.46 -23.40 28.50
C PRO A 83 -28.87 -22.50 29.69
N SER A 84 -28.90 -23.06 30.90
CA SER A 84 -29.28 -22.35 32.13
C SER A 84 -28.09 -21.74 32.87
N LEU A 85 -26.87 -21.80 32.33
CA LEU A 85 -25.70 -21.23 32.97
C LEU A 85 -25.84 -19.72 33.15
N GLN A 86 -25.51 -19.27 34.35
CA GLN A 86 -25.37 -17.87 34.75
C GLN A 86 -23.91 -17.50 34.99
N LEU A 87 -23.08 -18.45 35.47
CA LEU A 87 -21.66 -18.25 35.72
C LEU A 87 -20.81 -19.30 35.02
N LEU A 88 -19.82 -18.85 34.25
CA LEU A 88 -18.80 -19.69 33.63
C LEU A 88 -17.40 -19.17 33.98
N LEU A 89 -16.63 -19.99 34.69
CA LEU A 89 -15.24 -19.72 35.07
C LEU A 89 -14.31 -20.69 34.34
N ILE A 90 -13.33 -20.15 33.61
CA ILE A 90 -12.32 -20.87 32.84
C ILE A 90 -10.96 -20.29 33.25
N THR A 91 -10.26 -20.94 34.19
CA THR A 91 -9.01 -20.39 34.74
C THR A 91 -7.89 -21.41 34.85
N TYR A 92 -6.64 -20.95 34.75
CA TYR A 92 -5.44 -21.79 34.79
C TYR A 92 -5.40 -22.91 33.73
N ASN A 93 -6.04 -22.71 32.57
CA ASN A 93 -6.01 -23.67 31.45
C ASN A 93 -4.97 -23.25 30.40
N SER A 94 -4.76 -24.12 29.40
CA SER A 94 -3.93 -23.81 28.22
C SER A 94 -4.78 -23.32 27.05
N LEU A 95 -5.86 -22.59 27.31
CA LEU A 95 -6.74 -22.05 26.27
C LEU A 95 -5.99 -21.01 25.43
N GLU A 96 -5.98 -21.18 24.11
CA GLU A 96 -5.27 -20.35 23.12
C GLU A 96 -6.24 -19.60 22.19
N LEU A 97 -7.39 -20.20 21.84
CA LEU A 97 -8.36 -19.67 20.88
C LEU A 97 -9.82 -19.82 21.37
N ILE A 98 -10.63 -18.77 21.20
CA ILE A 98 -12.09 -18.83 21.29
C ILE A 98 -12.67 -18.62 19.89
N GLY A 99 -13.36 -19.63 19.37
CA GLY A 99 -13.99 -19.60 18.05
C GLY A 99 -15.25 -18.73 17.98
N ASP A 100 -15.76 -18.53 16.76
CA ASP A 100 -17.05 -17.87 16.57
C ASP A 100 -18.16 -18.66 17.27
N ASP A 101 -19.13 -17.96 17.87
CA ASP A 101 -20.30 -18.57 18.49
C ASP A 101 -19.98 -19.61 19.59
N ALA A 102 -18.80 -19.50 20.20
CA ALA A 102 -18.33 -20.42 21.24
C ALA A 102 -19.31 -20.59 22.41
N PHE A 103 -20.02 -19.52 22.76
CA PHE A 103 -20.99 -19.47 23.86
C PHE A 103 -22.44 -19.43 23.38
N ALA A 104 -22.70 -19.84 22.13
CA ALA A 104 -24.06 -19.87 21.59
C ALA A 104 -25.00 -20.73 22.45
N GLY A 105 -26.20 -20.19 22.71
CA GLY A 105 -27.22 -20.83 23.53
C GLY A 105 -27.20 -20.45 25.02
N LEU A 106 -26.15 -19.78 25.49
CA LEU A 106 -26.03 -19.33 26.89
C LEU A 106 -26.74 -17.98 27.13
N VAL A 107 -28.05 -17.94 26.87
CA VAL A 107 -28.84 -16.70 26.94
C VAL A 107 -29.01 -16.13 28.36
N HIS A 108 -28.78 -16.94 29.39
CA HIS A 108 -28.87 -16.55 30.80
C HIS A 108 -27.51 -16.22 31.43
N LEU A 109 -26.43 -16.23 30.66
CA LEU A 109 -25.09 -16.03 31.20
C LEU A 109 -24.89 -14.58 31.64
N GLU A 110 -24.52 -14.39 32.90
CA GLU A 110 -24.30 -13.09 33.53
C GLU A 110 -22.80 -12.85 33.82
N TYR A 111 -22.06 -13.92 34.16
CA TYR A 111 -20.65 -13.84 34.55
C TYR A 111 -19.81 -14.78 33.68
N LEU A 112 -18.90 -14.22 32.90
CA LEU A 112 -17.95 -14.97 32.08
C LEU A 112 -16.52 -14.57 32.48
N PHE A 113 -15.83 -15.49 33.14
CA PHE A 113 -14.47 -15.30 33.62
C PHE A 113 -13.53 -16.25 32.91
N ILE A 114 -12.66 -15.72 32.06
CA ILE A 114 -11.64 -16.44 31.30
C ILE A 114 -10.29 -15.82 31.63
N GLU A 115 -9.78 -16.09 32.82
CA GLU A 115 -8.58 -15.43 33.36
C GLU A 115 -7.43 -16.42 33.59
N GLN A 116 -6.19 -15.94 33.49
CA GLN A 116 -4.99 -16.76 33.74
C GLN A 116 -4.91 -17.98 32.79
N ASN A 117 -5.18 -17.76 31.49
CA ASN A 117 -4.92 -18.73 30.44
C ASN A 117 -3.83 -18.20 29.48
N ARG A 118 -3.70 -18.82 28.31
CA ARG A 118 -2.75 -18.41 27.25
C ARG A 118 -3.50 -17.91 26.02
N LEU A 119 -4.63 -17.24 26.24
CA LEU A 119 -5.53 -16.87 25.15
C LEU A 119 -4.83 -15.80 24.29
N GLU A 120 -4.59 -16.14 23.02
CA GLU A 120 -3.91 -15.27 22.05
C GLU A 120 -4.92 -14.68 21.06
N MET A 121 -5.97 -15.43 20.73
CA MET A 121 -6.95 -15.07 19.71
C MET A 121 -8.39 -15.29 20.17
N ILE A 122 -9.24 -14.34 19.83
CA ILE A 122 -10.70 -14.43 19.98
C ILE A 122 -11.30 -14.13 18.61
N SER A 123 -12.23 -14.95 18.13
CA SER A 123 -12.94 -14.68 16.88
C SER A 123 -13.96 -13.54 17.04
N LYS A 124 -14.25 -12.85 15.94
CA LYS A 124 -15.10 -11.65 15.93
C LYS A 124 -16.49 -11.85 16.54
N ASN A 125 -17.09 -13.04 16.40
CA ASN A 125 -18.42 -13.35 16.91
C ASN A 125 -18.39 -14.28 18.12
N ALA A 126 -17.26 -14.38 18.83
CA ALA A 126 -17.12 -15.28 19.97
C ALA A 126 -18.19 -15.08 21.06
N PHE A 127 -18.52 -13.82 21.39
CA PHE A 127 -19.50 -13.46 22.43
C PHE A 127 -20.91 -13.16 21.89
N ARG A 128 -21.19 -13.53 20.63
CA ARG A 128 -22.47 -13.23 20.02
C ARG A 128 -23.62 -13.91 20.78
N GLY A 129 -24.64 -13.12 21.11
CA GLY A 129 -25.86 -13.61 21.77
C GLY A 129 -25.85 -13.57 23.31
N LEU A 130 -24.74 -13.17 23.94
CA LEU A 130 -24.62 -13.02 25.40
C LEU A 130 -25.25 -11.71 25.90
N LYS A 131 -26.55 -11.49 25.64
CA LYS A 131 -27.24 -10.21 25.89
C LYS A 131 -27.35 -9.83 27.37
N ASN A 132 -27.33 -10.83 28.26
CA ASN A 132 -27.47 -10.67 29.70
C ASN A 132 -26.13 -10.63 30.44
N LEU A 133 -25.01 -10.61 29.71
CA LEU A 133 -23.68 -10.64 30.32
C LEU A 133 -23.41 -9.34 31.07
N LEU A 134 -23.21 -9.46 32.39
CA LEU A 134 -22.95 -8.35 33.30
C LEU A 134 -21.45 -8.13 33.51
N HIS A 135 -20.68 -9.22 33.63
CA HIS A 135 -19.25 -9.19 33.92
C HIS A 135 -18.46 -10.07 32.95
N LEU A 136 -17.47 -9.47 32.28
CA LEU A 136 -16.53 -10.15 31.41
C LEU A 136 -15.10 -9.97 31.93
N ASN A 137 -14.43 -11.05 32.31
CA ASN A 137 -13.02 -11.02 32.71
C ASN A 137 -12.19 -11.80 31.68
N LEU A 138 -11.27 -11.11 30.99
CA LEU A 138 -10.26 -11.68 30.10
C LEU A 138 -8.84 -11.34 30.59
N ALA A 139 -8.68 -11.06 31.88
CA ALA A 139 -7.42 -10.61 32.46
C ALA A 139 -6.37 -11.73 32.51
N ASN A 140 -5.10 -11.33 32.49
CA ASN A 140 -3.93 -12.20 32.58
C ASN A 140 -3.95 -13.31 31.52
N ASN A 141 -4.19 -12.93 30.27
CA ASN A 141 -4.00 -13.77 29.08
C ASN A 141 -2.83 -13.22 28.25
N ASN A 142 -2.73 -13.61 26.97
CA ASN A 142 -1.67 -13.15 26.06
C ASN A 142 -2.26 -12.43 24.84
N LEU A 143 -3.37 -11.71 25.03
CA LEU A 143 -4.04 -11.00 23.93
C LEU A 143 -3.16 -9.83 23.46
N GLN A 144 -2.84 -9.81 22.18
CA GLN A 144 -2.14 -8.69 21.55
C GLN A 144 -3.11 -7.70 20.89
N THR A 145 -4.31 -8.15 20.56
CA THR A 145 -5.37 -7.32 19.97
C THR A 145 -6.74 -7.93 20.28
N LEU A 146 -7.81 -7.18 20.03
CA LEU A 146 -9.19 -7.68 20.08
C LEU A 146 -9.89 -7.36 18.76
N PRO A 147 -10.67 -8.30 18.19
CA PRO A 147 -11.45 -8.05 16.99
C PRO A 147 -12.39 -6.87 17.15
N ARG A 148 -12.51 -6.08 16.08
CA ARG A 148 -13.46 -4.98 16.03
C ARG A 148 -14.88 -5.45 16.30
N HIS A 149 -15.58 -4.72 17.16
CA HIS A 149 -16.97 -5.00 17.57
C HIS A 149 -17.16 -6.28 18.39
N LEU A 150 -16.11 -6.80 19.03
CA LEU A 150 -16.23 -7.99 19.89
C LEU A 150 -17.29 -7.83 20.99
N PHE A 151 -17.49 -6.61 21.51
CA PHE A 151 -18.48 -6.31 22.55
C PHE A 151 -19.86 -5.88 22.01
N ARG A 152 -20.10 -6.01 20.70
CA ARG A 152 -21.37 -5.59 20.10
C ARG A 152 -22.51 -6.49 20.58
N GLY A 153 -23.56 -5.86 21.10
CA GLY A 153 -24.76 -6.56 21.60
C GLY A 153 -24.63 -7.12 23.02
N LEU A 154 -23.54 -6.77 23.73
CA LEU A 154 -23.39 -7.01 25.17
C LEU A 154 -23.98 -5.84 25.96
N ASP A 155 -25.29 -5.60 25.80
CA ASP A 155 -25.94 -4.36 26.24
C ASP A 155 -26.08 -4.25 27.77
N SER A 156 -25.98 -5.38 28.49
CA SER A 156 -26.11 -5.44 29.95
C SER A 156 -24.76 -5.31 30.68
N LEU A 157 -23.68 -5.08 29.94
CA LEU A 157 -22.33 -5.20 30.48
C LEU A 157 -22.02 -4.06 31.46
N THR A 158 -21.67 -4.42 32.69
CA THR A 158 -21.36 -3.49 33.79
C THR A 158 -19.89 -3.46 34.15
N SER A 159 -19.11 -4.50 33.81
CA SER A 159 -17.69 -4.56 34.10
C SER A 159 -16.90 -5.41 33.09
N VAL A 160 -15.76 -4.87 32.63
CA VAL A 160 -14.78 -5.60 31.82
C VAL A 160 -13.41 -5.53 32.50
N ASP A 161 -12.73 -6.67 32.66
CA ASP A 161 -11.30 -6.70 33.01
C ASP A 161 -10.47 -7.25 31.85
N LEU A 162 -9.54 -6.44 31.34
CA LEU A 162 -8.60 -6.79 30.27
C LEU A 162 -7.13 -6.66 30.74
N ARG A 163 -6.86 -6.46 32.03
CA ARG A 163 -5.51 -6.25 32.56
C ARG A 163 -4.59 -7.44 32.31
N GLY A 164 -3.29 -7.20 32.32
CA GLY A 164 -2.29 -8.28 32.21
C GLY A 164 -2.26 -8.96 30.84
N ASN A 165 -2.77 -8.30 29.79
CA ASN A 165 -2.60 -8.70 28.38
C ASN A 165 -1.44 -7.92 27.73
N ALA A 166 -1.09 -8.27 26.49
CA ALA A 166 0.08 -7.75 25.78
C ALA A 166 -0.32 -6.87 24.57
N PHE A 167 -1.22 -5.92 24.79
CA PHE A 167 -1.84 -5.15 23.70
C PHE A 167 -0.84 -4.37 22.83
N HIS A 168 -0.93 -4.58 21.52
CA HIS A 168 -0.28 -3.79 20.50
C HIS A 168 -1.21 -2.62 20.11
N CYS A 169 -0.89 -1.43 20.59
CA CYS A 169 -1.65 -0.21 20.41
C CYS A 169 -1.39 0.41 19.04
N ASP A 170 -1.99 -0.22 18.03
CA ASP A 170 -2.06 0.25 16.66
C ASP A 170 -3.53 0.50 16.23
N CYS A 171 -3.72 0.70 14.94
CA CYS A 171 -5.03 0.94 14.36
C CYS A 171 -6.06 -0.17 14.54
N LYS A 172 -5.64 -1.43 14.72
CA LYS A 172 -6.56 -2.53 15.01
C LYS A 172 -7.17 -2.41 16.39
N LEU A 173 -6.50 -1.71 17.31
CA LEU A 173 -6.98 -1.48 18.67
C LEU A 173 -7.69 -0.13 18.85
N LYS A 174 -7.71 0.74 17.83
CA LYS A 174 -8.38 2.05 17.87
C LYS A 174 -9.84 1.97 18.32
N TRP A 175 -10.58 0.96 17.87
CA TRP A 175 -11.99 0.78 18.24
C TRP A 175 -12.17 0.54 19.74
N LEU A 176 -11.19 -0.09 20.40
CA LEU A 176 -11.25 -0.35 21.84
C LEU A 176 -11.07 0.95 22.61
N VAL A 177 -10.15 1.82 22.18
CA VAL A 177 -9.98 3.16 22.74
C VAL A 177 -11.27 3.99 22.56
N GLU A 178 -11.90 3.91 21.39
CA GLU A 178 -13.20 4.54 21.14
C GLU A 178 -14.29 3.99 22.08
N TRP A 179 -14.39 2.67 22.21
CA TRP A 179 -15.36 2.02 23.09
C TRP A 179 -15.14 2.39 24.56
N LEU A 180 -13.89 2.44 25.03
CA LEU A 180 -13.54 2.87 26.40
C LEU A 180 -14.02 4.29 26.69
N SER A 181 -14.02 5.18 25.70
CA SER A 181 -14.49 6.56 25.87
C SER A 181 -16.02 6.70 25.93
N GLN A 182 -16.77 5.67 25.50
CA GLN A 182 -18.24 5.72 25.36
C GLN A 182 -18.96 4.77 26.32
N THR A 183 -18.28 3.74 26.83
CA THR A 183 -18.90 2.71 27.67
C THR A 183 -19.23 3.23 29.07
N ASN A 184 -20.32 2.72 29.64
CA ASN A 184 -20.68 2.93 31.05
C ASN A 184 -20.17 1.80 31.95
N ALA A 185 -19.56 0.76 31.37
CA ALA A 185 -19.00 -0.35 32.13
C ALA A 185 -17.75 0.09 32.91
N LEU A 186 -17.57 -0.46 34.11
CA LEU A 186 -16.34 -0.31 34.87
C LEU A 186 -15.22 -1.11 34.17
N VAL A 187 -14.20 -0.40 33.71
CA VAL A 187 -13.02 -1.00 33.08
C VAL A 187 -11.77 -0.60 33.85
N GLU A 188 -11.02 -1.60 34.28
CA GLU A 188 -9.74 -1.38 34.96
C GLU A 188 -8.67 -0.84 33.98
N PRO A 189 -7.67 -0.08 34.44
CA PRO A 189 -6.66 0.52 33.55
C PRO A 189 -5.93 -0.52 32.71
N ILE A 190 -5.96 -0.33 31.39
CA ILE A 190 -5.29 -1.20 30.40
C ILE A 190 -4.06 -0.46 29.89
N GLU A 191 -2.95 -1.16 29.76
CA GLU A 191 -1.69 -0.62 29.26
C GLU A 191 -1.30 -1.22 27.91
N CYS A 192 -0.68 -0.39 27.07
CA CYS A 192 -0.02 -0.83 25.85
C CYS A 192 1.27 -1.58 26.16
N ARG A 193 1.55 -2.66 25.43
CA ARG A 193 2.83 -3.37 25.47
C ARG A 193 3.75 -2.98 24.31
N SER A 194 3.15 -2.58 23.20
CA SER A 194 3.82 -2.17 21.96
C SER A 194 2.93 -1.17 21.20
N PRO A 195 3.45 -0.38 20.26
CA PRO A 195 4.87 -0.27 19.88
C PRO A 195 5.74 0.34 21.01
N PRO A 196 7.07 0.28 20.94
CA PRO A 196 7.96 0.70 22.04
C PRO A 196 7.71 2.12 22.56
N GLU A 197 7.27 3.03 21.69
CA GLU A 197 6.97 4.42 21.99
C GLU A 197 5.75 4.57 22.92
N LEU A 198 4.82 3.60 22.88
CA LEU A 198 3.61 3.59 23.69
C LEU A 198 3.68 2.59 24.85
N ASN A 199 4.79 1.90 25.07
CA ASN A 199 4.91 0.89 26.11
C ASN A 199 4.58 1.46 27.50
N ARG A 200 3.68 0.80 28.23
CA ARG A 200 3.09 1.20 29.53
C ARG A 200 2.20 2.45 29.50
N THR A 201 1.85 2.96 28.32
CA THR A 201 0.86 4.03 28.19
C THR A 201 -0.53 3.46 28.40
N SER A 202 -1.39 4.16 29.14
CA SER A 202 -2.76 3.70 29.36
C SER A 202 -3.63 3.92 28.11
N LEU A 203 -4.44 2.92 27.73
CA LEU A 203 -5.33 3.03 26.57
C LEU A 203 -6.35 4.15 26.70
N SER A 204 -6.77 4.50 27.92
CA SER A 204 -7.73 5.60 28.17
C SER A 204 -7.11 6.99 28.00
N GLU A 205 -5.79 7.09 28.01
CA GLU A 205 -5.05 8.35 27.80
C GLU A 205 -4.78 8.62 26.31
N LEU A 206 -4.83 7.58 25.47
CA LEU A 206 -4.62 7.70 24.04
C LEU A 206 -5.76 8.46 23.38
N ARG A 207 -5.41 9.39 22.49
CA ARG A 207 -6.41 10.14 21.71
C ARG A 207 -6.69 9.45 20.40
N LEU A 208 -7.94 9.44 19.97
CA LEU A 208 -8.34 8.86 18.67
C LEU A 208 -7.60 9.48 17.47
N GLY A 209 -7.15 10.73 17.59
CA GLY A 209 -6.35 11.44 16.57
C GLY A 209 -4.86 11.08 16.54
N GLU A 210 -4.35 10.37 17.55
CA GLU A 210 -2.96 9.88 17.59
C GLU A 210 -2.78 8.58 16.77
N PHE A 211 -3.89 7.94 16.40
CA PHE A 211 -3.90 6.77 15.52
C PHE A 211 -4.01 7.20 14.04
N ASP A 212 -2.89 7.23 13.33
CA ASP A 212 -2.87 7.37 11.87
C ASP A 212 -3.18 6.02 11.20
N CYS A 213 -4.46 5.79 10.94
CA CYS A 213 -4.96 4.53 10.38
C CYS A 213 -5.19 4.56 8.89
N ILE A 214 -4.94 5.71 8.27
CA ILE A 214 -5.05 5.84 6.84
C ILE A 214 -3.65 5.68 6.27
N THR A 215 -3.41 4.52 5.67
CA THR A 215 -2.22 4.32 4.85
C THR A 215 -2.60 4.32 3.37
N THR A 216 -1.60 4.12 2.54
CA THR A 216 -1.75 4.02 1.10
C THR A 216 -1.09 2.73 0.63
N ASP A 217 -1.38 2.30 -0.59
CA ASP A 217 -0.69 1.21 -1.27
C ASP A 217 -0.63 1.46 -2.78
N LEU A 218 0.38 0.91 -3.45
CA LEU A 218 0.50 0.88 -4.90
C LEU A 218 0.18 -0.51 -5.41
N VAL A 219 -1.06 -0.70 -5.85
CA VAL A 219 -1.56 -2.00 -6.31
C VAL A 219 -1.37 -2.08 -7.82
N LEU A 220 -0.85 -3.20 -8.33
CA LEU A 220 -0.75 -3.40 -9.77
C LEU A 220 -2.14 -3.34 -10.41
N PHE A 221 -2.34 -2.36 -11.30
CA PHE A 221 -3.60 -2.11 -11.96
C PHE A 221 -3.64 -2.73 -13.36
N ASP A 222 -2.61 -2.48 -14.16
CA ASP A 222 -2.51 -3.00 -15.53
C ASP A 222 -1.04 -3.10 -15.98
N THR A 223 -0.80 -3.74 -17.13
CA THR A 223 0.52 -3.82 -17.77
C THR A 223 0.43 -3.54 -19.25
N LEU A 224 1.31 -2.67 -19.76
CA LEU A 224 1.51 -2.51 -21.21
C LEU A 224 2.50 -3.58 -21.69
N PRO A 225 2.18 -4.31 -22.78
CA PRO A 225 2.96 -5.47 -23.19
C PRO A 225 4.37 -5.12 -23.72
N GLU A 226 4.60 -3.88 -24.14
CA GLU A 226 5.87 -3.44 -24.71
C GLU A 226 6.89 -2.98 -23.66
N GLN A 227 8.17 -3.15 -24.00
CA GLN A 227 9.28 -2.54 -23.29
C GLN A 227 9.31 -1.03 -23.54
N SER A 228 9.76 -0.29 -22.55
CA SER A 228 9.80 1.17 -22.57
C SER A 228 11.06 1.73 -21.92
N LEU A 229 11.51 2.88 -22.40
CA LEU A 229 12.64 3.61 -21.84
C LEU A 229 12.15 4.79 -21.01
N SER A 230 11.48 5.76 -21.63
CA SER A 230 10.86 6.89 -20.94
C SER A 230 9.34 6.77 -20.97
N VAL A 231 8.70 7.20 -19.88
CA VAL A 231 7.26 7.49 -19.82
C VAL A 231 7.05 8.93 -19.38
N GLU A 232 6.19 9.65 -20.08
CA GLU A 232 5.91 11.07 -19.82
C GLU A 232 4.41 11.28 -19.81
N THR A 233 3.94 12.12 -18.89
CA THR A 233 2.52 12.46 -18.73
C THR A 233 2.29 13.90 -19.12
N PHE A 234 1.18 14.19 -19.79
CA PHE A 234 0.86 15.55 -20.22
C PHE A 234 -0.64 15.78 -20.30
N THR A 235 -1.04 17.03 -20.12
CA THR A 235 -2.43 17.46 -20.30
C THR A 235 -2.58 18.10 -21.66
N TYR A 236 -3.58 17.68 -22.43
CA TYR A 236 -3.91 18.27 -23.74
C TYR A 236 -5.42 18.31 -23.91
N ASN A 237 -5.97 19.48 -24.25
CA ASN A 237 -7.42 19.72 -24.35
C ASN A 237 -8.21 19.32 -23.09
N GLY A 238 -7.62 19.50 -21.90
CA GLY A 238 -8.23 19.12 -20.63
C GLY A 238 -8.09 17.63 -20.27
N GLU A 239 -7.63 16.80 -21.20
CA GLU A 239 -7.47 15.37 -21.01
C GLU A 239 -6.07 15.00 -20.54
N GLN A 240 -5.97 13.99 -19.69
CA GLN A 240 -4.70 13.44 -19.22
C GLN A 240 -4.21 12.35 -20.14
N ASN A 241 -2.98 12.50 -20.62
CA ASN A 241 -2.39 11.64 -21.63
C ASN A 241 -1.05 11.11 -21.15
N LEU A 242 -0.67 9.96 -21.70
CA LEU A 242 0.59 9.28 -21.46
C LEU A 242 1.30 9.08 -22.81
N VAL A 243 2.60 9.32 -22.85
CA VAL A 243 3.45 8.90 -23.98
C VAL A 243 4.55 7.96 -23.49
N VAL A 244 4.74 6.88 -24.22
CA VAL A 244 5.69 5.80 -23.90
C VAL A 244 6.70 5.67 -25.03
N ALA A 245 7.98 5.89 -24.73
CA ALA A 245 9.07 5.67 -25.69
C ALA A 245 9.47 4.20 -25.71
N GLN A 246 9.33 3.55 -26.86
CA GLN A 246 9.59 2.12 -27.05
C GLN A 246 10.85 1.92 -27.92
N PRO A 247 12.03 1.69 -27.32
CA PRO A 247 13.31 1.77 -28.04
C PRO A 247 13.49 0.67 -29.10
N PHE A 248 13.04 -0.56 -28.83
CA PHE A 248 13.26 -1.70 -29.73
C PHE A 248 12.29 -1.73 -30.91
N THR A 249 11.06 -1.28 -30.69
CA THR A 249 10.05 -1.18 -31.74
C THR A 249 10.16 0.13 -32.52
N GLY A 250 10.86 1.12 -31.98
CA GLY A 250 11.07 2.42 -32.62
C GLY A 250 9.79 3.25 -32.67
N ARG A 251 9.09 3.38 -31.54
CA ARG A 251 7.80 4.10 -31.49
C ARG A 251 7.72 5.01 -30.28
N CYS A 252 6.97 6.10 -30.40
CA CYS A 252 6.33 6.77 -29.29
C CYS A 252 4.85 6.39 -29.32
N SER A 253 4.37 5.67 -28.31
CA SER A 253 2.97 5.27 -28.18
C SER A 253 2.23 6.26 -27.30
N PHE A 254 1.11 6.80 -27.77
CA PHE A 254 0.29 7.74 -27.01
C PHE A 254 -0.98 7.05 -26.51
N LEU A 255 -1.22 7.17 -25.21
CA LEU A 255 -2.35 6.57 -24.54
C LEU A 255 -3.20 7.66 -23.89
N GLU A 256 -4.51 7.45 -23.94
CA GLU A 256 -5.51 8.26 -23.26
C GLU A 256 -6.34 7.37 -22.34
N TRP A 257 -6.96 7.99 -21.34
CA TRP A 257 -7.84 7.29 -20.41
C TRP A 257 -9.22 7.06 -21.04
N ASP A 258 -9.70 5.81 -21.04
CA ASP A 258 -11.07 5.48 -21.42
C ASP A 258 -11.97 5.54 -20.18
N HIS A 259 -12.72 6.64 -20.02
CA HIS A 259 -13.62 6.85 -18.88
C HIS A 259 -14.75 5.80 -18.78
N VAL A 260 -15.09 5.12 -19.88
CA VAL A 260 -16.17 4.11 -19.92
C VAL A 260 -15.61 2.74 -19.56
N ALA A 261 -14.52 2.33 -20.23
CA ALA A 261 -13.90 1.03 -19.99
C ALA A 261 -13.01 1.00 -18.75
N GLY A 262 -12.65 2.17 -18.22
CA GLY A 262 -11.78 2.31 -17.07
C GLY A 262 -10.36 1.80 -17.32
N LYS A 263 -9.78 2.05 -18.49
CA LYS A 263 -8.44 1.56 -18.88
C LYS A 263 -7.71 2.55 -19.79
N PHE A 264 -6.39 2.41 -19.93
CA PHE A 264 -5.63 3.17 -20.90
C PHE A 264 -5.79 2.57 -22.30
N ARG A 265 -6.08 3.41 -23.31
CA ARG A 265 -6.16 3.01 -24.71
C ARG A 265 -5.17 3.80 -25.56
N ASN A 266 -4.51 3.10 -26.48
CA ASN A 266 -3.63 3.74 -27.44
C ASN A 266 -4.46 4.49 -28.50
N TYR A 267 -4.13 5.75 -28.76
CA TYR A 267 -4.84 6.58 -29.74
C TYR A 267 -3.95 7.06 -30.90
N ALA A 268 -2.63 7.04 -30.74
CA ALA A 268 -1.70 7.49 -31.77
C ALA A 268 -0.29 6.92 -31.56
N TYR A 269 0.49 6.92 -32.63
CA TYR A 269 1.91 6.57 -32.59
C TYR A 269 2.74 7.53 -33.46
N ILE A 270 3.98 7.75 -33.05
CA ILE A 270 5.03 8.34 -33.89
C ILE A 270 6.10 7.27 -34.11
N ASN A 271 6.40 6.97 -35.37
CA ASN A 271 7.46 6.03 -35.72
C ASN A 271 8.83 6.74 -35.74
N GLY A 272 9.86 6.05 -35.23
CA GLY A 272 11.22 6.54 -35.16
C GLY A 272 12.26 5.41 -35.16
N SER A 273 13.53 5.73 -35.41
CA SER A 273 14.60 4.73 -35.31
C SER A 273 15.28 4.80 -33.94
N SER A 274 14.99 3.83 -33.07
CA SER A 274 15.55 3.75 -31.71
C SER A 274 15.25 5.00 -30.89
N THR A 275 13.97 5.20 -30.60
CA THR A 275 13.46 6.29 -29.77
C THR A 275 13.96 6.15 -28.33
N VAL A 276 14.52 7.24 -27.79
CA VAL A 276 15.04 7.31 -26.42
C VAL A 276 14.03 8.01 -25.53
N VAL A 277 13.65 9.24 -25.92
CA VAL A 277 12.71 10.09 -25.20
C VAL A 277 11.67 10.64 -26.18
N CYS A 278 10.42 10.65 -25.74
CA CYS A 278 9.30 11.28 -26.44
C CYS A 278 8.73 12.35 -25.50
N LYS A 279 9.25 13.58 -25.56
CA LYS A 279 8.90 14.65 -24.63
C LYS A 279 7.73 15.48 -25.19
N PRO A 280 6.54 15.42 -24.56
CA PRO A 280 5.39 16.22 -24.99
C PRO A 280 5.57 17.68 -24.54
N LEU A 281 5.04 18.62 -25.32
CA LEU A 281 5.07 20.05 -25.04
C LEU A 281 3.83 20.72 -25.61
N VAL A 282 3.07 21.44 -24.78
CA VAL A 282 1.90 22.20 -25.20
C VAL A 282 2.21 23.69 -25.15
N ILE A 283 2.17 24.34 -26.31
CA ILE A 283 2.39 25.79 -26.45
C ILE A 283 1.15 26.38 -27.08
N GLU A 284 0.52 27.33 -26.38
CA GLU A 284 -0.64 28.07 -26.88
C GLU A 284 -1.79 27.16 -27.35
N GLY A 285 -1.98 26.02 -26.69
CA GLY A 285 -3.02 25.03 -27.02
C GLY A 285 -2.63 24.03 -28.12
N GLU A 286 -1.47 24.18 -28.76
CA GLU A 286 -0.96 23.24 -29.76
C GLU A 286 -0.02 22.21 -29.12
N LEU A 287 -0.16 20.93 -29.50
CA LEU A 287 0.71 19.86 -29.00
C LEU A 287 1.89 19.60 -29.95
N PHE A 288 3.07 19.69 -29.38
CA PHE A 288 4.34 19.31 -29.97
C PHE A 288 4.93 18.10 -29.25
N VAL A 289 5.73 17.32 -29.96
CA VAL A 289 6.46 16.18 -29.39
C VAL A 289 7.88 16.22 -29.90
N ILE A 290 8.84 16.29 -28.97
CA ILE A 290 10.26 16.19 -29.26
C ILE A 290 10.66 14.71 -29.16
N VAL A 291 11.11 14.13 -30.27
CA VAL A 291 11.47 12.73 -30.38
C VAL A 291 12.98 12.61 -30.50
N ALA A 292 13.64 12.23 -29.41
CA ALA A 292 15.07 11.91 -29.40
C ALA A 292 15.33 10.50 -29.96
N GLN A 293 16.28 10.39 -30.88
CA GLN A 293 16.64 9.14 -31.53
C GLN A 293 18.15 8.94 -31.57
N LEU A 294 18.61 7.71 -31.38
CA LEU A 294 20.04 7.36 -31.53
C LEU A 294 20.47 7.22 -33.00
N PHE A 295 19.52 6.96 -33.91
CA PHE A 295 19.78 6.79 -35.33
C PHE A 295 18.88 7.73 -36.15
N LYS A 296 19.37 8.16 -37.31
CA LYS A 296 18.69 9.06 -38.27
C LYS A 296 18.35 10.47 -37.76
N GLY A 297 18.78 10.82 -36.55
CA GLY A 297 18.63 12.16 -35.99
C GLY A 297 17.31 12.35 -35.24
N SER A 298 17.26 13.40 -34.42
CA SER A 298 16.08 13.73 -33.61
C SER A 298 15.13 14.66 -34.37
N HIS A 299 13.85 14.62 -34.04
CA HIS A 299 12.81 15.32 -34.77
C HIS A 299 11.76 15.94 -33.84
N ILE A 300 11.07 16.96 -34.32
CA ILE A 300 9.92 17.57 -33.64
C ILE A 300 8.68 17.35 -34.51
N TYR A 301 7.61 16.88 -33.89
CA TYR A 301 6.31 16.66 -34.50
C TYR A 301 5.28 17.62 -33.89
N LYS A 302 4.30 18.01 -34.69
CA LYS A 302 3.13 18.80 -34.27
C LYS A 302 1.87 17.97 -34.49
N ARG A 303 0.98 17.93 -33.50
CA ARG A 303 -0.34 17.28 -33.65
C ARG A 303 -1.24 18.19 -34.48
N HIS A 304 -1.78 17.65 -35.56
CA HIS A 304 -2.75 18.33 -36.40
C HIS A 304 -4.14 18.24 -35.76
N GLU A 305 -4.78 19.38 -35.53
CA GLU A 305 -6.02 19.46 -34.75
C GLU A 305 -7.18 18.70 -35.42
N ALA A 306 -7.40 18.90 -36.73
CA ALA A 306 -8.55 18.32 -37.42
C ALA A 306 -8.45 16.81 -37.70
N THR A 307 -7.22 16.27 -37.82
CA THR A 307 -7.00 14.85 -38.14
C THR A 307 -6.49 14.03 -36.97
N GLY A 308 -6.04 14.69 -35.90
CA GLY A 308 -5.38 14.06 -34.75
C GLY A 308 -4.00 13.48 -35.03
N GLN A 309 -3.50 13.56 -36.28
CA GLN A 309 -2.23 12.97 -36.70
C GLN A 309 -1.03 13.81 -36.27
N PHE A 310 0.09 13.16 -35.97
CA PHE A 310 1.36 13.85 -35.74
C PHE A 310 2.08 14.08 -37.07
N LEU A 311 2.23 15.35 -37.44
CA LEU A 311 2.95 15.78 -38.63
C LEU A 311 4.38 16.14 -38.26
N HIS A 312 5.34 15.71 -39.08
CA HIS A 312 6.73 16.13 -38.93
C HIS A 312 6.82 17.64 -39.14
N MET A 313 7.46 18.34 -38.21
CA MET A 313 7.58 19.81 -38.21
C MET A 313 9.02 20.24 -38.44
N GLN A 314 9.97 19.64 -37.71
CA GLN A 314 11.35 20.10 -37.70
C GLN A 314 12.33 18.93 -37.50
N VAL A 315 13.49 19.01 -38.14
CA VAL A 315 14.66 18.18 -37.83
C VAL A 315 15.55 18.92 -36.84
N ILE A 316 15.96 18.26 -35.77
CA ILE A 316 16.95 18.79 -34.82
C ILE A 316 18.33 18.60 -35.43
N GLU A 317 19.10 19.69 -35.52
CA GLU A 317 20.37 19.71 -36.23
C GLU A 317 21.37 18.69 -35.63
N SER A 318 21.75 17.68 -36.43
CA SER A 318 22.62 16.59 -36.01
C SER A 318 24.11 16.96 -35.95
N SER A 319 24.47 18.17 -36.40
CA SER A 319 25.86 18.65 -36.37
C SER A 319 26.41 18.71 -34.93
N ARG A 320 25.54 18.99 -33.95
CA ARG A 320 25.87 19.14 -32.52
C ARG A 320 25.27 18.06 -31.62
N MET A 321 24.27 17.32 -32.11
CA MET A 321 23.56 16.28 -31.36
C MET A 321 23.77 14.91 -32.01
N ARG A 322 24.36 13.97 -31.28
CA ARG A 322 24.73 12.63 -31.75
C ARG A 322 24.10 11.51 -30.94
N LYS A 323 24.14 11.58 -29.60
CA LYS A 323 23.61 10.52 -28.72
C LYS A 323 22.74 11.10 -27.61
N PRO A 324 21.52 11.56 -27.95
CA PRO A 324 20.61 12.10 -26.97
C PRO A 324 20.25 11.03 -25.94
N ASN A 325 20.29 11.40 -24.65
CA ASN A 325 19.94 10.50 -23.54
C ASN A 325 18.73 10.98 -22.75
N ASP A 326 18.58 12.30 -22.62
CA ASP A 326 17.54 12.94 -21.81
C ASP A 326 17.06 14.25 -22.46
N ILE A 327 15.81 14.64 -22.16
CA ILE A 327 15.20 15.91 -22.59
C ILE A 327 14.43 16.51 -21.42
N GLU A 328 14.72 17.78 -21.12
CA GLU A 328 13.88 18.59 -20.24
C GLU A 328 13.33 19.82 -20.93
N VAL A 329 12.10 20.18 -20.58
CA VAL A 329 11.36 21.32 -21.15
C VAL A 329 10.99 22.26 -20.01
N PHE A 330 11.23 23.55 -20.19
CA PHE A 330 11.02 24.55 -19.14
C PHE A 330 10.79 25.94 -19.73
N ARG A 331 10.39 26.87 -18.86
CA ARG A 331 10.25 28.29 -19.20
C ARG A 331 11.22 29.14 -18.40
N VAL A 332 11.80 30.13 -19.06
CA VAL A 332 12.62 31.16 -18.42
C VAL A 332 12.19 32.50 -18.97
N GLU A 333 11.82 33.43 -18.08
CA GLU A 333 11.43 34.80 -18.44
C GLU A 333 10.30 34.86 -19.51
N GLY A 334 9.41 33.86 -19.48
CA GLY A 334 8.25 33.76 -20.39
C GLY A 334 8.51 32.94 -21.66
N ASP A 335 9.76 32.74 -22.04
CA ASP A 335 10.14 31.99 -23.23
C ASP A 335 10.19 30.47 -22.97
N TRP A 336 9.81 29.69 -23.97
CA TRP A 336 9.91 28.23 -23.95
C TRP A 336 11.29 27.77 -24.40
N TYR A 337 11.86 26.85 -23.62
CA TYR A 337 13.11 26.18 -23.93
C TYR A 337 12.98 24.67 -23.75
N PHE A 338 13.81 23.93 -24.47
CA PHE A 338 14.14 22.57 -24.08
C PHE A 338 15.64 22.37 -24.14
N ILE A 339 16.15 21.53 -23.24
CA ILE A 339 17.54 21.07 -23.25
C ILE A 339 17.55 19.59 -23.60
N MET A 340 18.55 19.18 -24.37
CA MET A 340 18.77 17.77 -24.71
C MET A 340 20.19 17.39 -24.31
N ALA A 341 20.32 16.42 -23.41
CA ALA A 341 21.60 15.92 -22.92
C ALA A 341 22.22 14.94 -23.94
N ASP A 342 23.50 15.14 -24.28
CA ASP A 342 24.23 14.27 -25.21
C ASP A 342 25.29 13.42 -24.49
N SER A 343 25.12 12.10 -24.57
CA SER A 343 26.01 11.12 -23.93
C SER A 343 27.30 10.84 -24.72
N SER A 344 27.51 11.51 -25.86
CA SER A 344 28.71 11.39 -26.69
C SER A 344 29.66 12.56 -26.48
N LYS A 345 30.97 12.27 -26.51
CA LYS A 345 32.01 13.31 -26.43
C LYS A 345 32.03 14.29 -27.60
N ALA A 346 31.56 13.85 -28.77
CA ALA A 346 31.60 14.65 -30.00
C ALA A 346 30.32 15.48 -30.21
N GLY A 347 29.24 15.13 -29.51
CA GLY A 347 28.07 16.00 -29.38
C GLY A 347 28.25 16.96 -28.21
N SER A 348 27.31 17.89 -28.08
CA SER A 348 27.23 18.81 -26.96
C SER A 348 25.78 18.93 -26.50
N THR A 349 25.56 18.86 -25.20
CA THR A 349 24.26 19.17 -24.60
C THR A 349 23.84 20.56 -25.03
N THR A 350 22.66 20.67 -25.63
CA THR A 350 22.24 21.89 -26.34
C THR A 350 20.87 22.32 -25.86
N LEU A 351 20.78 23.62 -25.54
CA LEU A 351 19.57 24.34 -25.22
C LEU A 351 18.97 24.92 -26.50
N TYR A 352 17.67 24.71 -26.70
CA TYR A 352 16.91 25.21 -27.84
C TYR A 352 15.82 26.17 -27.35
N ARG A 353 15.61 27.27 -28.07
CA ARG A 353 14.61 28.31 -27.76
C ARG A 353 13.50 28.30 -28.80
N TRP A 354 12.26 28.42 -28.33
CA TRP A 354 11.08 28.63 -29.19
C TRP A 354 11.08 30.05 -29.77
N ASN A 355 10.82 30.19 -31.06
CA ASN A 355 10.73 31.50 -31.73
C ASN A 355 9.36 31.80 -32.36
N GLY A 356 8.33 30.99 -32.07
CA GLY A 356 7.00 31.08 -32.68
C GLY A 356 6.76 30.11 -33.85
N HIS A 357 7.81 29.60 -34.50
CA HIS A 357 7.69 28.65 -35.61
C HIS A 357 8.37 27.31 -35.33
N GLY A 358 9.42 27.31 -34.51
CA GLY A 358 10.21 26.13 -34.22
C GLY A 358 11.20 26.38 -33.08
N PHE A 359 12.03 25.37 -32.84
CA PHE A 359 13.05 25.40 -31.81
C PHE A 359 14.45 25.49 -32.40
N TYR A 360 15.21 26.50 -32.01
CA TYR A 360 16.54 26.76 -32.58
C TYR A 360 17.58 26.81 -31.48
N SER A 361 18.81 26.38 -31.81
CA SER A 361 19.92 26.33 -30.86
C SER A 361 20.17 27.72 -30.25
N HIS A 362 20.16 27.78 -28.93
CA HIS A 362 20.40 28.99 -28.14
C HIS A 362 21.78 28.94 -27.48
N GLN A 363 22.14 27.79 -26.90
CA GLN A 363 23.40 27.62 -26.18
C GLN A 363 23.84 26.16 -26.17
N SER A 364 25.12 25.89 -26.37
CA SER A 364 25.72 24.58 -26.13
C SER A 364 26.46 24.59 -24.79
N LEU A 365 26.26 23.55 -24.00
CA LEU A 365 26.83 23.36 -22.66
C LEU A 365 27.75 22.14 -22.64
N HIS A 366 28.67 22.15 -21.66
CA HIS A 366 29.51 21.01 -21.29
C HIS A 366 30.21 20.27 -22.47
N PRO A 367 30.99 20.98 -23.30
CA PRO A 367 31.65 20.38 -24.45
C PRO A 367 32.64 19.28 -24.03
N TRP A 368 32.66 18.16 -24.76
CA TRP A 368 33.53 16.98 -24.54
C TRP A 368 33.15 16.09 -23.35
N TYR A 369 32.03 16.37 -22.69
CA TYR A 369 31.47 15.54 -21.64
C TYR A 369 30.48 14.53 -22.20
N ARG A 370 30.09 13.56 -21.37
CA ARG A 370 29.09 12.54 -21.69
C ARG A 370 27.91 12.75 -20.76
N ASP A 371 27.09 13.73 -21.09
CA ASP A 371 25.96 14.09 -20.26
C ASP A 371 24.88 13.02 -20.35
N THR A 372 24.42 12.57 -19.20
CA THR A 372 23.43 11.51 -19.07
C THR A 372 22.05 12.07 -18.76
N ASP A 373 21.96 13.22 -18.11
CA ASP A 373 20.71 13.82 -17.66
C ASP A 373 20.87 15.32 -17.50
N ALA A 374 19.80 16.06 -17.77
CA ALA A 374 19.70 17.48 -17.49
C ALA A 374 18.49 17.73 -16.60
N GLU A 375 18.64 18.56 -15.57
CA GLU A 375 17.56 18.88 -14.65
C GLU A 375 17.39 20.38 -14.51
N PHE A 376 16.20 20.88 -14.84
CA PHE A 376 15.85 22.27 -14.61
C PHE A 376 15.20 22.44 -13.25
N LEU A 377 15.62 23.49 -12.53
CA LEU A 377 15.05 23.85 -11.23
C LEU A 377 15.21 25.35 -10.95
N GLU A 378 14.33 25.86 -10.11
CA GLU A 378 14.41 27.22 -9.61
C GLU A 378 14.85 27.24 -8.15
N ILE A 379 15.94 27.96 -7.87
CA ILE A 379 16.51 28.14 -6.53
C ILE A 379 16.48 29.62 -6.21
N ALA A 380 15.79 30.00 -5.13
CA ALA A 380 15.63 31.38 -4.69
C ALA A 380 15.18 32.33 -5.83
N GLY A 381 14.19 31.90 -6.62
CA GLY A 381 13.62 32.65 -7.74
C GLY A 381 14.53 32.79 -8.97
N LYS A 382 15.64 32.06 -9.04
CA LYS A 382 16.55 32.06 -10.19
C LYS A 382 16.53 30.69 -10.87
N ALA A 383 16.45 30.72 -12.20
CA ALA A 383 16.57 29.54 -13.05
C ALA A 383 17.98 28.94 -12.98
N HIS A 384 18.04 27.62 -12.75
CA HIS A 384 19.26 26.83 -12.74
C HIS A 384 19.08 25.58 -13.61
N LEU A 385 20.21 25.04 -14.07
CA LEU A 385 20.29 23.73 -14.71
C LEU A 385 21.35 22.90 -14.00
N ILE A 386 21.08 21.62 -13.78
CA ILE A 386 22.07 20.65 -13.31
C ILE A 386 22.31 19.66 -14.45
N LEU A 387 23.58 19.44 -14.79
CA LEU A 387 23.98 18.40 -15.73
C LEU A 387 24.68 17.27 -14.97
N ALA A 388 24.23 16.03 -15.17
CA ALA A 388 24.93 14.84 -14.74
C ALA A 388 25.70 14.23 -15.92
N SER A 389 26.89 13.70 -15.66
CA SER A 389 27.74 13.13 -16.71
C SER A 389 28.54 11.93 -16.21
N SER A 390 28.81 10.98 -17.11
CA SER A 390 29.54 9.75 -16.76
C SER A 390 30.90 10.03 -16.15
N SER A 391 31.20 9.42 -15.00
CA SER A 391 32.45 9.54 -14.25
C SER A 391 32.84 10.98 -13.90
N GLN A 392 31.87 11.87 -13.73
CA GLN A 392 32.06 13.28 -13.35
C GLN A 392 31.12 13.67 -12.22
N ARG A 393 31.35 14.86 -11.64
CA ARG A 393 30.45 15.48 -10.68
C ARG A 393 29.31 16.20 -11.40
N PRO A 394 28.10 16.26 -10.83
CA PRO A 394 27.05 17.10 -11.36
C PRO A 394 27.45 18.58 -11.36
N VAL A 395 27.13 19.29 -12.43
CA VAL A 395 27.49 20.70 -12.62
C VAL A 395 26.25 21.56 -12.56
N ILE A 396 26.26 22.61 -11.72
CA ILE A 396 25.20 23.60 -11.61
C ILE A 396 25.50 24.80 -12.50
N TYR A 397 24.58 25.13 -13.38
CA TYR A 397 24.54 26.36 -14.16
C TYR A 397 23.44 27.28 -13.63
N GLN A 398 23.66 28.59 -13.73
CA GLN A 398 22.69 29.61 -13.34
C GLN A 398 22.39 30.54 -14.53
N TRP A 399 21.12 30.86 -14.73
CA TRP A 399 20.69 31.82 -15.74
C TRP A 399 21.17 33.24 -15.39
N ASN A 400 21.75 33.94 -16.37
CA ASN A 400 22.24 35.31 -16.22
C ASN A 400 21.41 36.36 -16.99
N LYS A 401 20.14 36.06 -17.32
CA LYS A 401 19.24 36.84 -18.20
C LYS A 401 19.50 36.71 -19.70
N LYS A 402 20.52 35.94 -20.10
CA LYS A 402 20.86 35.70 -21.50
C LYS A 402 21.17 34.24 -21.78
N GLU A 403 21.95 33.62 -20.90
CA GLU A 403 22.46 32.26 -21.05
C GLU A 403 22.69 31.62 -19.68
N PHE A 404 22.89 30.30 -19.67
CA PHE A 404 23.28 29.55 -18.48
C PHE A 404 24.78 29.58 -18.30
N VAL A 405 25.26 30.10 -17.19
CA VAL A 405 26.69 30.17 -16.86
C VAL A 405 27.02 29.17 -15.76
N ARG A 406 28.11 28.40 -15.94
CA ARG A 406 28.57 27.44 -14.92
C ARG A 406 28.85 28.18 -13.61
N ARG A 407 28.27 27.69 -12.52
CA ARG A 407 28.38 28.27 -11.18
C ARG A 407 29.31 27.45 -10.29
N THR A 408 29.00 26.17 -10.10
CA THR A 408 29.75 25.27 -9.21
C THR A 408 29.44 23.82 -9.56
N ASP A 409 30.25 22.89 -9.04
CA ASP A 409 29.93 21.48 -9.03
C ASP A 409 29.25 21.10 -7.71
N ILE A 410 28.47 20.02 -7.72
CA ILE A 410 27.98 19.37 -6.51
C ILE A 410 29.11 18.50 -5.95
N PRO A 411 29.63 18.77 -4.74
CA PRO A 411 30.75 18.02 -4.19
C PRO A 411 30.33 16.62 -3.73
N ASP A 412 31.34 15.79 -3.45
CA ASP A 412 31.19 14.48 -2.78
C ASP A 412 30.26 13.47 -3.48
N MET A 413 30.05 13.67 -4.79
CA MET A 413 29.25 12.80 -5.65
C MET A 413 29.84 12.74 -7.06
N ASP A 414 30.65 11.71 -7.32
CA ASP A 414 31.14 11.38 -8.65
C ASP A 414 30.26 10.29 -9.30
N ASP A 415 30.20 10.27 -10.63
CA ASP A 415 29.49 9.24 -11.42
C ASP A 415 27.98 9.16 -11.12
N VAL A 416 27.37 10.34 -10.97
CA VAL A 416 25.92 10.49 -10.90
C VAL A 416 25.33 10.29 -12.29
N TYR A 417 24.31 9.44 -12.38
CA TYR A 417 23.60 9.14 -13.62
C TYR A 417 22.52 10.18 -13.93
N ALA A 418 21.71 10.56 -12.94
CA ALA A 418 20.61 11.50 -13.12
C ALA A 418 20.30 12.28 -11.83
N VAL A 419 19.70 13.46 -12.00
CA VAL A 419 19.27 14.36 -10.93
C VAL A 419 17.79 14.66 -11.11
N LYS A 420 16.98 14.49 -10.06
CA LYS A 420 15.58 14.94 -10.07
C LYS A 420 15.28 15.74 -8.81
N HIS A 421 14.65 16.90 -8.95
CA HIS A 421 14.37 17.77 -7.82
C HIS A 421 12.95 17.61 -7.27
N PHE A 422 12.76 17.98 -6.01
CA PHE A 422 11.44 18.19 -5.41
C PHE A 422 11.49 19.34 -4.41
N LYS A 423 10.33 19.90 -4.09
CA LYS A 423 10.20 20.99 -3.12
C LYS A 423 9.41 20.54 -1.90
N VAL A 424 9.84 20.97 -0.72
CA VAL A 424 9.08 20.86 0.54
C VAL A 424 8.90 22.28 1.06
N LYS A 425 7.67 22.82 0.95
CA LYS A 425 7.44 24.27 1.12
C LYS A 425 8.33 25.03 0.13
N GLU A 426 9.18 25.95 0.60
CA GLU A 426 10.14 26.70 -0.22
C GLU A 426 11.50 26.00 -0.34
N ASP A 427 11.75 24.94 0.44
CA ASP A 427 13.04 24.25 0.44
C ASP A 427 13.17 23.33 -0.77
N VAL A 428 14.33 23.39 -1.42
CA VAL A 428 14.63 22.62 -2.63
C VAL A 428 15.53 21.44 -2.27
N TYR A 429 15.11 20.26 -2.72
CA TYR A 429 15.83 19.01 -2.55
C TYR A 429 16.09 18.37 -3.91
N ILE A 430 17.13 17.53 -3.97
CA ILE A 430 17.47 16.74 -5.15
C ILE A 430 17.71 15.29 -4.79
N CYS A 431 17.27 14.40 -5.65
CA CYS A 431 17.60 12.98 -5.68
C CYS A 431 18.71 12.76 -6.72
N LEU A 432 19.85 12.26 -6.26
CA LEU A 432 21.00 11.90 -7.10
C LEU A 432 21.04 10.39 -7.28
N THR A 433 20.96 9.95 -8.54
CA THR A 433 20.94 8.52 -8.89
C THR A 433 22.34 8.03 -9.20
N ARG A 434 22.74 6.87 -8.65
CA ARG A 434 23.96 6.14 -9.07
C ARG A 434 23.62 4.71 -9.45
N PHE A 435 24.33 4.17 -10.43
CA PHE A 435 24.14 2.78 -10.84
C PHE A 435 24.50 1.78 -9.73
N LEU A 436 25.67 1.97 -9.12
CA LEU A 436 26.15 1.20 -7.96
C LEU A 436 26.64 2.15 -6.86
N GLY A 437 26.69 1.64 -5.64
CA GLY A 437 26.98 2.45 -4.45
C GLY A 437 25.70 3.02 -3.86
N ASP A 438 25.74 4.25 -3.38
CA ASP A 438 24.60 4.89 -2.73
C ASP A 438 24.08 6.08 -3.55
N SER A 439 22.80 6.05 -3.86
CA SER A 439 22.05 7.22 -4.32
C SER A 439 21.81 8.14 -3.12
N LYS A 440 21.68 9.44 -3.36
CA LYS A 440 21.56 10.43 -2.27
C LYS A 440 20.36 11.33 -2.44
N VAL A 441 19.81 11.77 -1.31
CA VAL A 441 18.93 12.93 -1.21
C VAL A 441 19.74 14.06 -0.59
N MET A 442 19.71 15.24 -1.22
CA MET A 442 20.38 16.44 -0.73
C MET A 442 19.40 17.61 -0.62
N HIS A 443 19.64 18.52 0.32
CA HIS A 443 18.89 19.78 0.45
C HIS A 443 19.78 20.98 0.10
N TRP A 444 19.18 22.03 -0.45
CA TRP A 444 19.85 23.30 -0.72
C TRP A 444 19.92 24.17 0.55
N ASP A 445 21.14 24.43 1.06
CA ASP A 445 21.36 25.19 2.31
C ASP A 445 21.41 26.72 2.14
N GLY A 446 21.11 27.22 0.93
CA GLY A 446 21.28 28.62 0.55
C GLY A 446 22.53 28.86 -0.32
N SER A 447 23.54 28.00 -0.19
CA SER A 447 24.83 28.14 -0.89
C SER A 447 25.17 26.94 -1.77
N MET A 448 24.88 25.73 -1.29
CA MET A 448 25.20 24.46 -1.95
C MET A 448 24.24 23.35 -1.51
N PHE A 449 24.28 22.22 -2.21
CA PHE A 449 23.55 21.02 -1.81
C PHE A 449 24.31 20.26 -0.72
N ARG A 450 23.59 19.83 0.32
CA ARG A 450 24.10 19.07 1.48
C ARG A 450 23.37 17.75 1.62
N ASP A 451 24.12 16.71 1.97
CA ASP A 451 23.59 15.37 2.22
C ASP A 451 22.49 15.39 3.30
N VAL A 452 21.37 14.73 2.99
CA VAL A 452 20.25 14.49 3.93
C VAL A 452 20.17 13.00 4.22
N GLN A 453 20.16 12.18 3.17
CA GLN A 453 19.95 10.74 3.28
C GLN A 453 20.63 10.00 2.14
N GLN A 454 20.99 8.74 2.37
CA GLN A 454 21.59 7.85 1.39
C GLN A 454 20.77 6.56 1.26
N MET A 455 20.67 6.04 0.04
CA MET A 455 19.91 4.83 -0.29
C MET A 455 20.76 3.88 -1.16
N PRO A 456 20.94 2.61 -0.76
CA PRO A 456 21.73 1.66 -1.53
C PRO A 456 21.16 1.40 -2.93
N SER A 457 21.98 1.62 -3.95
CA SER A 457 21.63 1.42 -5.35
C SER A 457 22.16 0.08 -5.86
N ARG A 458 21.27 -0.71 -6.46
CA ARG A 458 21.56 -2.07 -6.95
C ARG A 458 21.28 -2.14 -8.45
N GLY A 459 22.13 -1.47 -9.22
CA GLY A 459 21.92 -1.27 -10.66
C GLY A 459 20.83 -0.24 -10.91
N SER A 460 20.88 0.91 -10.23
CA SER A 460 19.82 1.92 -10.31
C SER A 460 19.99 2.86 -11.48
N MET A 461 18.90 3.08 -12.23
CA MET A 461 18.86 4.00 -13.37
C MET A 461 17.86 5.14 -13.17
N VAL A 462 17.13 5.14 -12.05
CA VAL A 462 16.13 6.15 -11.75
C VAL A 462 15.95 6.30 -10.24
N PHE A 463 15.96 7.53 -9.76
CA PHE A 463 15.53 7.90 -8.42
C PHE A 463 14.56 9.09 -8.50
N GLN A 464 13.28 8.78 -8.71
CA GLN A 464 12.26 9.76 -9.07
C GLN A 464 11.43 10.18 -7.86
N PRO A 465 11.46 11.45 -7.42
CA PRO A 465 10.49 11.98 -6.47
C PRO A 465 9.15 12.26 -7.18
N LEU A 466 8.02 11.87 -6.57
CA LEU A 466 6.67 12.18 -7.05
C LEU A 466 5.74 12.52 -5.87
N THR A 467 4.69 13.30 -6.14
CA THR A 467 3.60 13.53 -5.18
C THR A 467 2.33 12.88 -5.72
N ILE A 468 1.76 11.92 -4.99
CA ILE A 468 0.63 11.09 -5.41
C ILE A 468 -0.40 11.10 -4.29
N GLY A 469 -1.66 11.47 -4.58
CA GLY A 469 -2.72 11.54 -3.58
C GLY A 469 -2.40 12.46 -2.37
N GLY A 470 -1.57 13.48 -2.57
CA GLY A 470 -1.09 14.38 -1.50
C GLY A 470 0.11 13.86 -0.69
N TYR A 471 0.54 12.62 -0.91
CA TYR A 471 1.72 12.04 -0.27
C TYR A 471 2.94 12.16 -1.17
N ARG A 472 4.10 12.47 -0.58
CA ARG A 472 5.37 12.53 -1.31
C ARG A 472 6.10 11.20 -1.22
N TYR A 473 6.49 10.67 -2.37
CA TYR A 473 7.25 9.45 -2.50
C TYR A 473 8.56 9.69 -3.26
N ALA A 474 9.50 8.78 -3.11
CA ALA A 474 10.68 8.67 -3.95
C ALA A 474 10.86 7.22 -4.41
N PHE A 475 10.95 7.02 -5.71
CA PHE A 475 11.00 5.72 -6.37
C PHE A 475 12.44 5.44 -6.83
N LEU A 476 13.12 4.53 -6.12
CA LEU A 476 14.46 4.07 -6.47
C LEU A 476 14.36 2.76 -7.25
N GLY A 477 14.50 2.86 -8.57
CA GLY A 477 14.48 1.70 -9.45
C GLY A 477 15.77 0.88 -9.35
N ASN A 478 15.69 -0.45 -9.35
CA ASN A 478 16.87 -1.32 -9.29
C ASN A 478 16.79 -2.44 -10.34
N ASP A 479 17.89 -2.69 -11.04
CA ASP A 479 18.00 -3.79 -12.02
C ASP A 479 18.35 -5.14 -11.34
N TYR A 480 18.99 -5.13 -10.17
CA TYR A 480 19.49 -6.34 -9.49
C TYR A 480 18.71 -6.75 -8.22
N SER A 481 17.69 -5.97 -7.84
CA SER A 481 16.81 -6.24 -6.71
C SER A 481 15.43 -5.63 -6.97
N PHE A 482 14.51 -5.75 -6.01
CA PHE A 482 13.26 -5.00 -6.08
C PHE A 482 13.52 -3.49 -6.13
N SER A 483 12.64 -2.78 -6.83
CA SER A 483 12.61 -1.33 -6.83
C SER A 483 12.01 -0.87 -5.51
N LYS A 484 12.64 0.09 -4.84
CA LYS A 484 12.23 0.56 -3.52
C LYS A 484 11.41 1.83 -3.64
N VAL A 485 10.28 1.85 -2.95
CA VAL A 485 9.44 3.04 -2.78
C VAL A 485 9.68 3.55 -1.37
N TYR A 486 9.99 4.83 -1.28
CA TYR A 486 10.11 5.52 -0.01
C TYR A 486 9.01 6.56 0.12
N ARG A 487 8.47 6.74 1.32
CA ARG A 487 7.48 7.79 1.65
C ARG A 487 8.16 8.84 2.52
N TYR A 488 7.96 10.11 2.18
CA TYR A 488 8.49 11.24 2.95
C TYR A 488 7.73 11.36 4.27
N ASP A 489 8.47 11.37 5.38
CA ASP A 489 7.92 11.65 6.71
C ASP A 489 8.15 13.14 7.03
N PRO A 490 7.08 13.94 7.17
CA PRO A 490 7.20 15.37 7.46
C PRO A 490 7.70 15.67 8.87
N ILE A 491 7.65 14.71 9.80
CA ILE A 491 8.13 14.88 11.18
C ILE A 491 9.64 14.77 11.23
N THR A 492 10.20 13.70 10.64
CA THR A 492 11.65 13.48 10.60
C THR A 492 12.33 14.24 9.47
N GLY A 493 11.60 14.63 8.43
CA GLY A 493 12.14 15.25 7.23
C GLY A 493 12.87 14.26 6.30
N LEU A 494 12.70 12.95 6.51
CA LEU A 494 13.41 11.88 5.81
C LEU A 494 12.48 10.99 5.00
N PHE A 495 13.03 10.29 4.01
CA PHE A 495 12.32 9.25 3.28
C PHE A 495 12.42 7.91 4.02
N GLN A 496 11.29 7.34 4.41
CA GLN A 496 11.19 6.03 5.05
C GLN A 496 10.80 4.97 4.03
N HIS A 497 11.34 3.75 4.17
CA HIS A 497 10.93 2.64 3.32
C HIS A 497 9.42 2.42 3.43
N PHE A 498 8.73 2.33 2.30
CA PHE A 498 7.29 2.23 2.22
C PHE A 498 6.83 0.92 1.58
N GLN A 499 7.33 0.61 0.38
CA GLN A 499 6.92 -0.55 -0.40
C GLN A 499 8.01 -1.00 -1.36
N GLU A 500 7.94 -2.24 -1.83
CA GLU A 500 8.79 -2.76 -2.92
C GLU A 500 7.95 -3.03 -4.18
N LEU A 501 8.46 -2.61 -5.34
CA LEU A 501 7.87 -2.86 -6.66
C LEU A 501 8.73 -3.84 -7.45
N ASN A 502 8.08 -4.77 -8.14
CA ASN A 502 8.73 -5.77 -8.98
C ASN A 502 8.63 -5.40 -10.47
N THR A 503 9.31 -4.31 -10.86
CA THR A 503 9.46 -3.92 -12.27
C THR A 503 10.85 -4.32 -12.76
N GLN A 504 10.92 -5.03 -13.89
CA GLN A 504 12.20 -5.46 -14.45
C GLN A 504 12.93 -4.29 -15.11
N ALA A 505 14.14 -3.98 -14.65
CA ALA A 505 14.98 -2.93 -15.22
C ALA A 505 14.24 -1.59 -15.44
N PRO A 506 13.77 -0.95 -14.35
CA PRO A 506 13.01 0.30 -14.42
C PRO A 506 13.86 1.45 -14.97
N ARG A 507 13.25 2.34 -15.75
CA ARG A 507 13.98 3.46 -16.38
C ARG A 507 13.38 4.84 -16.10
N SER A 508 12.09 4.90 -15.77
CA SER A 508 11.38 6.11 -15.39
C SER A 508 10.11 5.75 -14.63
N PHE A 509 9.66 6.66 -13.77
CA PHE A 509 8.40 6.60 -13.07
C PHE A 509 7.63 7.89 -13.37
N ALA A 510 6.36 7.78 -13.74
CA ALA A 510 5.51 8.95 -13.98
C ALA A 510 4.19 8.81 -13.22
N HIS A 511 3.63 9.95 -12.80
CA HIS A 511 2.35 10.03 -12.10
C HIS A 511 1.30 10.63 -13.02
N LEU A 512 0.11 10.00 -13.05
CA LEU A 512 -1.05 10.50 -13.77
C LEU A 512 -2.28 10.42 -12.86
N SER A 513 -3.04 11.50 -12.78
CA SER A 513 -4.29 11.56 -11.99
C SER A 513 -5.48 11.74 -12.91
N VAL A 514 -6.44 10.81 -12.90
CA VAL A 514 -7.64 10.85 -13.75
C VAL A 514 -8.82 10.17 -13.05
N ASP A 515 -10.03 10.71 -13.20
CA ASP A 515 -11.25 10.19 -12.53
C ASP A 515 -11.08 9.97 -11.02
N GLN A 516 -10.43 10.91 -10.32
CA GLN A 516 -10.12 10.82 -8.88
C GLN A 516 -9.28 9.58 -8.50
N ARG A 517 -8.59 8.98 -9.47
CA ARG A 517 -7.63 7.90 -9.27
C ARG A 517 -6.26 8.38 -9.64
N ASP A 518 -5.30 7.97 -8.83
CA ASP A 518 -3.89 8.23 -9.06
C ASP A 518 -3.20 6.96 -9.56
N PHE A 519 -2.45 7.11 -10.65
CA PHE A 519 -1.70 6.03 -11.28
C PHE A 519 -0.21 6.34 -11.28
N LEU A 520 0.60 5.33 -10.99
CA LEU A 520 2.04 5.31 -11.17
C LEU A 520 2.38 4.42 -12.37
N ILE A 521 3.02 4.98 -13.38
CA ILE A 521 3.50 4.25 -14.55
C ILE A 521 5.00 4.00 -14.37
N ALA A 522 5.40 2.73 -14.37
CA ALA A 522 6.79 2.30 -14.24
C ALA A 522 7.27 1.72 -15.58
N SER A 523 8.17 2.44 -16.26
CA SER A 523 8.78 1.94 -17.50
C SER A 523 9.66 0.73 -17.25
N SER A 524 9.79 -0.16 -18.23
CA SER A 524 10.58 -1.39 -18.11
C SER A 524 11.40 -1.63 -19.35
N PHE A 525 12.72 -1.65 -19.20
CA PHE A 525 13.63 -1.83 -20.33
C PHE A 525 13.65 -3.28 -20.84
N LYS A 526 13.38 -4.27 -19.98
CA LYS A 526 13.45 -5.70 -20.34
C LYS A 526 12.11 -6.43 -20.24
N GLY A 527 11.19 -5.96 -19.41
CA GLY A 527 9.89 -6.56 -19.17
C GLY A 527 8.73 -5.72 -19.69
N LYS A 528 7.58 -5.88 -19.05
CA LYS A 528 6.37 -5.10 -19.33
C LYS A 528 6.41 -3.77 -18.57
N THR A 529 5.86 -2.73 -19.18
CA THR A 529 5.60 -1.47 -18.47
C THR A 529 4.45 -1.71 -17.50
N HIS A 530 4.61 -1.37 -16.22
CA HIS A 530 3.59 -1.60 -15.20
C HIS A 530 2.83 -0.30 -14.91
N ILE A 531 1.53 -0.41 -14.67
CA ILE A 531 0.68 0.68 -14.21
C ILE A 531 0.15 0.25 -12.84
N TYR A 532 0.51 0.99 -11.80
CA TYR A 532 0.02 0.80 -10.44
C TYR A 532 -1.05 1.83 -10.13
N GLN A 533 -2.10 1.45 -9.44
CA GLN A 533 -3.07 2.35 -8.86
C GLN A 533 -2.68 2.65 -7.41
N HIS A 534 -2.64 3.92 -7.05
CA HIS A 534 -2.52 4.37 -5.67
C HIS A 534 -3.88 4.29 -5.00
N VAL A 535 -3.97 3.56 -3.89
CA VAL A 535 -5.20 3.34 -3.14
C VAL A 535 -5.00 3.73 -1.68
N ILE A 536 -6.07 4.28 -1.09
CA ILE A 536 -6.12 4.58 0.34
C ILE A 536 -6.64 3.35 1.08
N ILE A 537 -5.94 2.93 2.14
CA ILE A 537 -6.29 1.79 2.98
C ILE A 537 -6.55 2.27 4.41
N ASP A 538 -7.75 1.99 4.92
CA ASP A 538 -8.09 2.17 6.33
C ASP A 538 -7.72 0.92 7.13
N GLN A 539 -6.69 1.01 7.96
CA GLN A 539 -6.22 -0.08 8.83
C GLN A 539 -7.06 -0.24 10.11
N SER A 540 -8.04 0.63 10.36
CA SER A 540 -8.98 0.47 11.47
C SER A 540 -10.15 -0.49 11.17
N ALA A 541 -10.24 -0.97 9.91
CA ALA A 541 -11.34 -1.75 9.37
C ALA A 541 -11.58 -3.09 10.09
#